data_AF-A0A829YNE1-F1
#
_entry.id   AF-A0A829YNE1-F1
#
_cell.length_a   1.000
_cell.length_b   1.000
_cell.length_c   1.000
_cell.angle_alpha   90.00
_cell.angle_beta   90.00
_cell.angle_gamma   90.00
#
_symmetry.space_group_name_H-M   'P 1'
#
loop_
_entity.id
_entity.type
_entity.pdbx_description
1 polymer ?
#
loop_
_entity_poly.entity_id
_entity_poly.type
_entity_poly.pdbx_seq_one_letter_code
_entity_poly.pdbx_strand_id
1 'polypeptide(L)'
;MSCDTNEPTATTGAGGAFTLTIPEGTTASEHPIVVQVSASTVDEDTGTAVGKPYVLSAPAGESDFISPLTTVVHGLLQQNPALTVEDAVTQVKLSIGASADISVFEDYVAAKQDSSNTAAGEYERLHRVAQVAAKALAENHEDIMAAANTQGIDTTEANAALLALVTSQVFDGLQSAANAVDEAGESFDIDAVTVPPADFADLAQQIESAEQAASSAKLSIESLLNQGAYWLWSDQDEFEYGFVKASSEPNRIVESWSFYEAGAWTTSDELEDAFYLSAEGWAEATDSGAGYVVTHQSDGTAILDLEGTNFSLKFSAAELDVAGKPIKDYLGYVSHQPVAETIAGDPVFSSGAKVYQVNFIVRNDAYVLYNWYDCEGQPHTDLEGNCNVLYGYVNGEFRPAHSFAELIYPSAPNGVGNWFSVGDGLEIRVVANGTLEITDKNEDDQRSLGQWEYRTVHGEQIMMLTLPSRFTPRLWDQGQQIVAVRGGFARRGVFTPAGTAETIGEVQFNETAFTDIQNGSSVY
;
A
#
# COMPACT_ATOMS: atom_id res chain seq x y z
N MET A 1 -15.70 13.88 9.66
CA MET A 1 -16.03 14.93 8.67
C MET A 1 -17.55 15.15 8.71
N SER A 2 -18.03 16.16 9.43
CA SER A 2 -19.43 16.58 9.43
C SER A 2 -19.50 18.06 9.76
N CYS A 3 -20.39 18.77 9.08
CA CYS A 3 -20.56 20.20 9.30
C CYS A 3 -21.39 20.47 10.55
N ASP A 4 -21.00 21.49 11.33
CA ASP A 4 -21.83 22.03 12.39
C ASP A 4 -22.80 23.10 11.86
N THR A 5 -23.71 23.59 12.71
CA THR A 5 -24.74 24.56 12.31
C THR A 5 -24.22 25.95 11.96
N ASN A 6 -22.96 26.24 12.26
CA ASN A 6 -22.31 27.54 12.05
C ASN A 6 -21.39 27.53 10.81
N GLU A 7 -21.19 26.37 10.18
CA GLU A 7 -20.40 26.27 8.96
C GLU A 7 -21.17 26.78 7.73
N PRO A 8 -20.47 27.38 6.75
CA PRO A 8 -21.10 27.78 5.49
C PRO A 8 -21.62 26.54 4.76
N THR A 9 -22.85 26.62 4.23
CA THR A 9 -23.50 25.52 3.51
C THR A 9 -24.11 25.99 2.19
N ALA A 10 -24.21 25.06 1.25
CA ALA A 10 -24.90 25.23 -0.04
C ALA A 10 -25.55 23.89 -0.44
N THR A 11 -26.44 23.92 -1.43
CA THR A 11 -27.04 22.72 -2.03
C THR A 11 -26.63 22.63 -3.48
N THR A 12 -26.21 21.45 -3.92
CA THR A 12 -25.84 21.18 -5.32
C THR A 12 -27.06 21.33 -6.25
N GLY A 13 -26.81 21.82 -7.46
CA GLY A 13 -27.79 21.93 -8.53
C GLY A 13 -27.62 20.85 -9.60
N ALA A 14 -28.20 21.08 -10.77
CA ALA A 14 -28.05 20.21 -11.93
C ALA A 14 -26.58 20.06 -12.34
N GLY A 15 -26.17 18.85 -12.72
CA GLY A 15 -24.76 18.54 -13.04
C GLY A 15 -23.85 18.58 -11.82
N GLY A 16 -24.39 18.53 -10.59
CA GLY A 16 -23.62 18.63 -9.35
C GLY A 16 -23.05 20.02 -9.04
N ALA A 17 -23.35 21.04 -9.85
CA ALA A 17 -22.79 22.38 -9.71
C ALA A 17 -23.17 23.03 -8.36
N PHE A 18 -22.22 23.70 -7.71
CA PHE A 18 -22.45 24.39 -6.44
C PHE A 18 -21.76 25.75 -6.37
N THR A 19 -22.15 26.56 -5.39
CA THR A 19 -21.47 27.81 -5.05
C THR A 19 -21.55 27.98 -3.54
N LEU A 20 -20.40 27.94 -2.88
CA LEU A 20 -20.30 28.10 -1.43
C LEU A 20 -19.79 29.50 -1.11
N THR A 21 -20.50 30.24 -0.26
CA THR A 21 -20.04 31.57 0.17
C THR A 21 -19.20 31.42 1.44
N ILE A 22 -17.91 31.73 1.32
CA ILE A 22 -16.95 31.63 2.42
C ILE A 22 -16.99 32.92 3.26
N PRO A 23 -17.12 32.83 4.60
CA PRO A 23 -17.10 33.99 5.48
C PRO A 23 -15.82 34.82 5.33
N GLU A 24 -15.95 36.14 5.51
CA GLU A 24 -14.79 37.04 5.50
C GLU A 24 -13.81 36.65 6.63
N GLY A 25 -12.53 36.52 6.29
CA GLY A 25 -11.48 36.11 7.24
C GLY A 25 -11.22 34.60 7.29
N THR A 26 -11.97 33.77 6.57
CA THR A 26 -11.69 32.34 6.42
C THR A 26 -10.93 32.08 5.12
N THR A 27 -9.81 31.37 5.20
CA THR A 27 -9.03 30.95 4.02
C THR A 27 -9.59 29.63 3.49
N ALA A 28 -10.36 29.67 2.41
CA ALA A 28 -11.02 28.47 1.88
C ALA A 28 -10.06 27.30 1.59
N SER A 29 -8.85 27.60 1.10
CA SER A 29 -7.83 26.59 0.77
C SER A 29 -7.19 25.91 1.98
N GLU A 30 -7.45 26.38 3.21
CA GLU A 30 -6.95 25.77 4.45
C GLU A 30 -7.95 24.78 5.06
N HIS A 31 -9.14 24.63 4.45
CA HIS A 31 -10.21 23.77 4.96
C HIS A 31 -10.68 22.75 3.92
N PRO A 32 -10.99 21.51 4.32
CA PRO A 32 -11.61 20.53 3.44
C PRO A 32 -13.05 20.93 3.10
N ILE A 33 -13.54 20.45 1.96
CA ILE A 33 -14.95 20.55 1.58
C ILE A 33 -15.63 19.21 1.84
N VAL A 34 -16.84 19.25 2.38
CA VAL A 34 -17.65 18.06 2.69
C VAL A 34 -19.01 18.18 2.00
N VAL A 35 -19.47 17.08 1.42
CA VAL A 35 -20.79 16.96 0.78
C VAL A 35 -21.56 15.85 1.47
N GLN A 36 -22.74 16.18 1.99
CA GLN A 36 -23.66 15.22 2.57
C GLN A 36 -24.63 14.73 1.49
N VAL A 37 -24.52 13.46 1.12
CA VAL A 37 -25.42 12.82 0.16
C VAL A 37 -26.53 12.13 0.95
N SER A 38 -27.78 12.54 0.70
CA SER A 38 -28.95 11.95 1.36
C SER A 38 -29.51 10.80 0.52
N ALA A 39 -30.27 9.90 1.14
CA ALA A 39 -30.96 8.81 0.43
C ALA A 39 -31.88 9.28 -0.72
N SER A 40 -32.35 10.52 -0.66
CA SER A 40 -33.20 11.15 -1.69
C SER A 40 -32.43 11.91 -2.77
N THR A 41 -31.11 12.06 -2.64
CA THR A 41 -30.27 12.66 -3.68
C THR A 41 -30.41 11.83 -4.95
N VAL A 42 -30.61 12.49 -6.09
CA VAL A 42 -30.71 11.84 -7.41
C VAL A 42 -29.31 11.67 -7.98
N ASP A 43 -28.96 10.44 -8.31
CA ASP A 43 -27.79 10.12 -9.12
C ASP A 43 -28.12 10.40 -10.60
N GLU A 44 -27.39 11.32 -11.22
CA GLU A 44 -27.61 11.71 -12.61
C GLU A 44 -27.15 10.65 -13.62
N ASP A 45 -26.29 9.70 -13.23
CA ASP A 45 -25.88 8.58 -14.10
C ASP A 45 -27.03 7.58 -14.29
N THR A 46 -27.80 7.31 -13.22
CA THR A 46 -28.92 6.35 -13.24
C THR A 46 -30.28 7.01 -13.38
N GLY A 47 -30.39 8.30 -13.04
CA GLY A 47 -31.66 9.04 -12.96
C GLY A 47 -32.54 8.61 -11.77
N THR A 48 -31.98 7.89 -10.80
CA THR A 48 -32.69 7.35 -9.63
C THR A 48 -32.13 7.91 -8.32
N ALA A 49 -32.87 7.75 -7.22
CA ALA A 49 -32.38 8.16 -5.91
C ALA A 49 -31.29 7.18 -5.42
N VAL A 50 -30.22 7.69 -4.81
CA VAL A 50 -29.10 6.87 -4.31
C VAL A 50 -29.51 5.84 -3.26
N GLY A 51 -30.62 6.06 -2.54
CA GLY A 51 -31.21 5.11 -1.59
C GLY A 51 -30.51 5.01 -0.24
N LYS A 52 -29.18 5.07 -0.20
CA LYS A 52 -28.37 5.05 1.03
C LYS A 52 -27.59 6.37 1.16
N PRO A 53 -27.58 7.01 2.36
CA PRO A 53 -26.80 8.22 2.57
C PRO A 53 -25.31 7.91 2.67
N TYR A 54 -24.47 8.86 2.28
CA TYR A 54 -23.02 8.82 2.46
C TYR A 54 -22.43 10.23 2.44
N VAL A 55 -21.13 10.32 2.72
CA VAL A 55 -20.40 11.59 2.73
C VAL A 55 -19.32 11.54 1.66
N LEU A 56 -19.22 12.60 0.87
CA LEU A 56 -18.06 12.88 0.04
C LEU A 56 -17.24 14.01 0.67
N SER A 57 -15.95 14.04 0.37
CA SER A 57 -15.08 15.14 0.77
C SER A 57 -13.93 15.33 -0.20
N ALA A 58 -13.28 16.48 -0.10
CA ALA A 58 -12.02 16.75 -0.77
C ALA A 58 -11.06 17.43 0.23
N PRO A 59 -9.75 17.14 0.15
CA PRO A 59 -8.78 17.71 1.07
C PRO A 59 -8.66 19.24 0.88
N ALA A 60 -8.09 19.89 1.89
CA ALA A 60 -7.86 21.34 1.84
C ALA A 60 -7.06 21.73 0.60
N GLY A 61 -7.51 22.78 -0.09
CA GLY A 61 -6.90 23.26 -1.34
C GLY A 61 -7.44 22.61 -2.62
N GLU A 62 -8.15 21.48 -2.53
CA GLU A 62 -8.67 20.72 -3.67
C GLU A 62 -10.21 20.81 -3.75
N SER A 63 -10.75 22.03 -3.76
CA SER A 63 -12.19 22.27 -3.61
C SER A 63 -13.01 22.25 -4.90
N ASP A 64 -12.36 22.17 -6.06
CA ASP A 64 -13.02 22.43 -7.35
C ASP A 64 -13.90 21.26 -7.82
N PHE A 65 -13.53 20.03 -7.46
CA PHE A 65 -14.26 18.83 -7.82
C PHE A 65 -14.27 17.84 -6.65
N ILE A 66 -15.45 17.60 -6.08
CA ILE A 66 -15.64 16.68 -4.95
C ILE A 66 -16.21 15.38 -5.48
N SER A 67 -15.48 14.28 -5.27
CA SER A 67 -15.79 12.98 -5.85
C SER A 67 -15.53 11.84 -4.87
N PRO A 68 -16.00 10.61 -5.17
CA PRO A 68 -15.63 9.42 -4.41
C PRO A 68 -14.11 9.24 -4.30
N LEU A 69 -13.35 9.55 -5.35
CA LEU A 69 -11.89 9.41 -5.33
C LEU A 69 -11.20 10.50 -4.51
N THR A 70 -11.65 11.75 -4.57
CA THR A 70 -11.12 12.80 -3.68
C THR A 70 -11.44 12.51 -2.22
N THR A 71 -12.56 11.82 -1.96
CA THR A 71 -12.97 11.39 -0.62
C THR A 71 -12.00 10.35 -0.08
N VAL A 72 -11.59 9.38 -0.91
CA VAL A 72 -10.57 8.40 -0.53
C VAL A 72 -9.22 9.07 -0.27
N VAL A 73 -8.79 10.00 -1.14
CA VAL A 73 -7.55 10.77 -0.91
C VAL A 73 -7.60 11.51 0.44
N HIS A 74 -8.71 12.19 0.73
CA HIS A 74 -8.86 12.88 2.01
C HIS A 74 -8.86 11.90 3.20
N GLY A 75 -9.51 10.74 3.05
CA GLY A 75 -9.50 9.67 4.04
C GLY A 75 -8.10 9.16 4.39
N LEU A 76 -7.24 8.97 3.38
CA LEU A 76 -5.84 8.58 3.59
C LEU A 76 -5.06 9.62 4.41
N LEU A 77 -5.27 10.91 4.13
CA LEU A 77 -4.61 12.01 4.85
C LEU A 77 -5.07 12.10 6.31
N GLN A 78 -6.35 11.82 6.60
CA GLN A 78 -6.87 11.81 7.97
C GLN A 78 -6.29 10.65 8.80
N GLN A 79 -6.04 9.51 8.16
CA GLN A 79 -5.46 8.33 8.79
C GLN A 79 -3.94 8.40 8.89
N ASN A 80 -3.30 9.26 8.10
CA ASN A 80 -1.85 9.38 8.04
C ASN A 80 -1.43 10.86 8.01
N PRO A 81 -1.36 11.54 9.17
CA PRO A 81 -1.10 12.99 9.21
C PRO A 81 0.26 13.43 8.64
N ALA A 82 1.20 12.49 8.49
CA ALA A 82 2.51 12.75 7.89
C ALA A 82 2.54 12.60 6.36
N LEU A 83 1.50 12.01 5.78
CA LEU A 83 1.36 11.80 4.35
C LEU A 83 1.06 13.13 3.65
N THR A 84 1.67 13.36 2.49
CA THR A 84 1.36 14.54 1.68
C THR A 84 0.20 14.28 0.74
N VAL A 85 -0.48 15.33 0.26
CA VAL A 85 -1.56 15.20 -0.73
C VAL A 85 -1.08 14.47 -1.98
N GLU A 86 0.14 14.79 -2.46
CA GLU A 86 0.74 14.16 -3.63
C GLU A 86 0.98 12.65 -3.41
N ASP A 87 1.46 12.25 -2.23
CA ASP A 87 1.66 10.84 -1.90
C ASP A 87 0.31 10.11 -1.86
N ALA A 88 -0.71 10.70 -1.22
CA ALA A 88 -2.05 10.12 -1.10
C ALA A 88 -2.73 9.96 -2.48
N VAL A 89 -2.59 10.96 -3.37
CA VAL A 89 -3.05 10.85 -4.77
C VAL A 89 -2.32 9.71 -5.47
N THR A 90 -1.01 9.60 -5.28
CA THR A 90 -0.22 8.53 -5.89
C THR A 90 -0.68 7.16 -5.42
N GLN A 91 -0.96 6.98 -4.11
CA GLN A 91 -1.54 5.74 -3.59
C GLN A 91 -2.87 5.39 -4.28
N VAL A 92 -3.80 6.35 -4.35
CA VAL A 92 -5.10 6.12 -5.01
C VAL A 92 -4.92 5.73 -6.47
N LYS A 93 -4.02 6.41 -7.18
CA LYS A 93 -3.74 6.13 -8.60
C LYS A 93 -3.11 4.75 -8.81
N LEU A 94 -2.16 4.35 -7.98
CA LEU A 94 -1.56 3.01 -8.01
C LEU A 94 -2.61 1.94 -7.72
N SER A 95 -3.45 2.13 -6.71
CA SER A 95 -4.51 1.18 -6.35
C SER A 95 -5.49 0.92 -7.50
N ILE A 96 -5.77 1.93 -8.34
CA ILE A 96 -6.69 1.80 -9.48
C ILE A 96 -5.97 1.60 -10.82
N GLY A 97 -4.64 1.55 -10.85
CA GLY A 97 -3.85 1.46 -12.08
C GLY A 97 -4.00 2.64 -13.04
N ALA A 98 -4.23 3.85 -12.52
CA ALA A 98 -4.30 5.07 -13.33
C ALA A 98 -2.89 5.57 -13.70
N SER A 99 -2.75 6.12 -14.90
CA SER A 99 -1.49 6.65 -15.40
C SER A 99 -1.06 7.92 -14.64
N ALA A 100 0.25 8.20 -14.64
CA ALA A 100 0.85 9.32 -13.92
C ALA A 100 0.28 10.70 -14.33
N ASP A 101 -0.26 10.83 -15.54
CA ASP A 101 -0.80 12.10 -16.05
C ASP A 101 -2.28 12.33 -15.71
N ILE A 102 -3.02 11.30 -15.25
CA ILE A 102 -4.43 11.44 -14.86
C ILE A 102 -4.57 12.12 -13.50
N SER A 103 -5.40 13.15 -13.44
CA SER A 103 -5.77 13.77 -12.16
C SER A 103 -7.03 13.16 -11.58
N VAL A 104 -6.99 12.80 -10.30
CA VAL A 104 -8.18 12.39 -9.52
C VAL A 104 -9.00 13.58 -9.01
N PHE A 105 -8.46 14.80 -9.14
CA PHE A 105 -9.11 16.08 -8.79
C PHE A 105 -9.69 16.80 -10.01
N GLU A 106 -9.44 16.31 -11.23
CA GLU A 106 -10.09 16.84 -12.43
C GLU A 106 -11.53 16.32 -12.52
N ASP A 107 -12.43 17.17 -13.05
CA ASP A 107 -13.78 16.76 -13.39
C ASP A 107 -13.76 15.73 -14.52
N TYR A 108 -13.64 14.46 -14.14
CA TYR A 108 -13.58 13.34 -15.05
C TYR A 108 -14.91 13.11 -15.79
N VAL A 109 -16.03 13.67 -15.31
CA VAL A 109 -17.34 13.60 -15.97
C VAL A 109 -17.37 14.52 -17.18
N ALA A 110 -16.77 15.70 -17.07
CA ALA A 110 -16.54 16.59 -18.20
C ALA A 110 -15.41 16.08 -19.10
N ALA A 111 -14.28 15.67 -18.52
CA ALA A 111 -13.07 15.29 -19.25
C ALA A 111 -13.27 14.08 -20.18
N LYS A 112 -14.11 13.11 -19.78
CA LYS A 112 -14.46 11.95 -20.62
C LYS A 112 -15.31 12.30 -21.84
N GLN A 113 -16.03 13.44 -21.81
CA GLN A 113 -16.87 13.92 -22.91
C GLN A 113 -16.12 14.86 -23.87
N ASP A 114 -14.93 15.33 -23.50
CA ASP A 114 -14.12 16.19 -24.34
C ASP A 114 -13.43 15.38 -25.44
N SER A 115 -13.96 15.45 -26.66
CA SER A 115 -13.38 14.80 -27.84
C SER A 115 -11.95 15.22 -28.20
N SER A 116 -11.45 16.33 -27.64
CA SER A 116 -10.06 16.79 -27.81
C SER A 116 -9.11 16.23 -26.74
N ASN A 117 -9.65 15.65 -25.67
CA ASN A 117 -8.88 15.03 -24.60
C ASN A 117 -8.41 13.63 -25.03
N THR A 118 -7.10 13.47 -25.21
CA THR A 118 -6.50 12.18 -25.57
C THR A 118 -6.63 11.12 -24.47
N ALA A 119 -6.90 11.55 -23.23
CA ALA A 119 -7.12 10.69 -22.07
C ALA A 119 -8.62 10.43 -21.79
N ALA A 120 -9.55 10.85 -22.67
CA ALA A 120 -10.99 10.70 -22.45
C ALA A 120 -11.44 9.27 -22.09
N GLY A 121 -10.83 8.24 -22.70
CA GLY A 121 -11.11 6.84 -22.37
C GLY A 121 -10.64 6.44 -20.96
N GLU A 122 -9.55 7.02 -20.47
CA GLU A 122 -9.05 6.78 -19.12
C GLU A 122 -9.90 7.52 -18.08
N TYR A 123 -10.39 8.73 -18.39
CA TYR A 123 -11.37 9.42 -17.55
C TYR A 123 -12.73 8.74 -17.51
N GLU A 124 -13.18 8.11 -18.61
CA GLU A 124 -14.37 7.24 -18.61
C GLU A 124 -14.18 6.03 -17.67
N ARG A 125 -13.00 5.39 -17.72
CA ARG A 125 -12.63 4.34 -16.76
C ARG A 125 -12.62 4.86 -15.32
N LEU A 126 -12.01 6.02 -15.08
CA LEU A 126 -11.93 6.65 -13.76
C LEU A 126 -13.31 6.95 -13.18
N HIS A 127 -14.25 7.43 -14.01
CA HIS A 127 -15.64 7.66 -13.61
C HIS A 127 -16.31 6.35 -13.17
N ARG A 128 -16.13 5.26 -13.91
CA ARG A 128 -16.71 3.94 -13.53
C ARG A 128 -16.12 3.42 -12.21
N VAL A 129 -14.82 3.57 -12.01
CA VAL A 129 -14.18 3.25 -10.72
C VAL A 129 -14.78 4.10 -9.60
N ALA A 130 -15.00 5.39 -9.85
CA ALA A 130 -15.65 6.28 -8.89
C ALA A 130 -17.11 5.88 -8.61
N GLN A 131 -17.86 5.34 -9.58
CA GLN A 131 -19.21 4.81 -9.35
C GLN A 131 -19.20 3.62 -8.39
N VAL A 132 -18.23 2.69 -8.54
CA VAL A 132 -18.04 1.58 -7.59
C VAL A 132 -17.63 2.12 -6.21
N ALA A 133 -16.72 3.08 -6.15
CA ALA A 133 -16.32 3.72 -4.89
C ALA A 133 -17.50 4.43 -4.20
N ALA A 134 -18.39 5.11 -4.93
CA ALA A 134 -19.59 5.72 -4.38
C ALA A 134 -20.54 4.68 -3.78
N LYS A 135 -20.77 3.58 -4.50
CA LYS A 135 -21.56 2.44 -3.99
C LYS A 135 -20.95 1.87 -2.71
N ALA A 136 -19.63 1.69 -2.69
CA ALA A 136 -18.91 1.19 -1.52
C ALA A 136 -18.95 2.16 -0.33
N LEU A 137 -18.81 3.47 -0.55
CA LEU A 137 -19.00 4.48 0.50
C LEU A 137 -20.40 4.39 1.12
N ALA A 138 -21.44 4.19 0.30
CA ALA A 138 -22.83 4.12 0.75
C ALA A 138 -23.15 2.81 1.49
N GLU A 139 -22.69 1.67 0.99
CA GLU A 139 -22.89 0.37 1.62
C GLU A 139 -22.08 0.27 2.93
N ASN A 140 -20.80 0.62 2.91
CA ASN A 140 -19.94 0.57 4.09
C ASN A 140 -20.37 1.57 5.16
N HIS A 141 -20.86 2.76 4.79
CA HIS A 141 -21.38 3.73 5.77
C HIS A 141 -22.59 3.16 6.53
N GLU A 142 -23.56 2.56 5.84
CA GLU A 142 -24.71 1.94 6.49
C GLU A 142 -24.28 0.78 7.42
N ASP A 143 -23.42 -0.11 6.92
CA ASP A 143 -22.97 -1.29 7.66
C ASP A 143 -22.16 -0.92 8.91
N ILE A 144 -21.20 0.00 8.79
CA ILE A 144 -20.37 0.47 9.91
C ILE A 144 -21.23 1.19 10.95
N MET A 145 -22.18 2.04 10.53
CA MET A 145 -23.07 2.73 11.46
C MET A 145 -24.02 1.75 12.17
N ALA A 146 -24.51 0.72 11.48
CA ALA A 146 -25.32 -0.33 12.08
C ALA A 146 -24.53 -1.19 13.09
N ALA A 147 -23.28 -1.53 12.74
CA ALA A 147 -22.36 -2.24 13.62
C ALA A 147 -22.04 -1.41 14.87
N ALA A 148 -21.69 -0.14 14.71
CA ALA A 148 -21.41 0.79 15.80
C ALA A 148 -22.58 0.88 16.80
N ASN A 149 -23.80 1.08 16.28
CA ASN A 149 -25.01 1.10 17.10
C ASN A 149 -25.25 -0.23 17.83
N THR A 150 -24.98 -1.36 17.18
CA THR A 150 -25.14 -2.71 17.77
C THR A 150 -24.13 -2.94 18.91
N GLN A 151 -22.91 -2.43 18.75
CA GLN A 151 -21.84 -2.51 19.75
C GLN A 151 -21.94 -1.43 20.84
N GLY A 152 -22.92 -0.51 20.74
CA GLY A 152 -23.15 0.54 21.73
C GLY A 152 -22.16 1.71 21.64
N ILE A 153 -21.49 1.88 20.50
CA ILE A 153 -20.59 3.00 20.22
C ILE A 153 -21.42 4.27 20.00
N ASP A 154 -21.01 5.39 20.61
CA ASP A 154 -21.62 6.69 20.36
C ASP A 154 -21.20 7.20 18.98
N THR A 155 -22.10 7.03 18.01
CA THR A 155 -21.86 7.43 16.61
C THR A 155 -21.78 8.94 16.41
N THR A 156 -22.22 9.75 17.38
CA THR A 156 -22.07 11.21 17.31
C THR A 156 -20.64 11.60 17.68
N GLU A 157 -20.10 11.01 18.75
CA GLU A 157 -18.74 11.22 19.21
C GLU A 157 -17.72 10.65 18.21
N ALA A 158 -17.90 9.39 17.81
CA ALA A 158 -16.99 8.67 16.91
C ALA A 158 -17.17 9.01 15.42
N ASN A 159 -18.03 9.97 15.05
CA ASN A 159 -18.41 10.20 13.66
C ASN A 159 -17.22 10.45 12.71
N ALA A 160 -16.18 11.17 13.18
CA ALA A 160 -15.00 11.42 12.37
C ALA A 160 -14.19 10.13 12.10
N ALA A 161 -13.99 9.32 13.14
CA ALA A 161 -13.31 8.04 13.06
C ALA A 161 -14.08 7.05 12.18
N LEU A 162 -15.40 6.92 12.39
CA LEU A 162 -16.27 6.05 11.59
C LEU A 162 -16.19 6.38 10.09
N LEU A 163 -16.16 7.67 9.74
CA LEU A 163 -16.02 8.08 8.34
C LEU A 163 -14.61 7.81 7.78
N ALA A 164 -13.56 7.94 8.60
CA ALA A 164 -12.21 7.54 8.21
C ALA A 164 -12.16 6.03 7.90
N LEU A 165 -12.79 5.20 8.73
CA LEU A 165 -12.91 3.75 8.50
C LEU A 165 -13.65 3.43 7.20
N VAL A 166 -14.78 4.10 6.94
CA VAL A 166 -15.50 3.96 5.66
C VAL A 166 -14.56 4.25 4.48
N THR A 167 -13.77 5.33 4.54
CA THR A 167 -12.82 5.65 3.46
C THR A 167 -11.65 4.67 3.36
N SER A 168 -11.18 4.10 4.47
CA SER A 168 -10.16 3.04 4.47
C SER A 168 -10.66 1.80 3.75
N GLN A 169 -11.86 1.32 4.12
CA GLN A 169 -12.45 0.14 3.50
C GLN A 169 -12.69 0.32 2.00
N VAL A 170 -13.04 1.54 1.57
CA VAL A 170 -13.16 1.85 0.14
C VAL A 170 -11.79 1.86 -0.54
N PHE A 171 -10.75 2.41 0.10
CA PHE A 171 -9.38 2.35 -0.41
C PHE A 171 -8.91 0.91 -0.63
N ASP A 172 -9.10 0.04 0.36
CA ASP A 172 -8.73 -1.38 0.28
C ASP A 172 -9.49 -2.10 -0.84
N GLY A 173 -10.74 -1.67 -1.11
CA GLY A 173 -11.56 -2.18 -2.21
C GLY A 173 -11.26 -1.57 -3.59
N LEU A 174 -10.47 -0.49 -3.71
CA LEU A 174 -10.30 0.24 -4.97
C LEU A 174 -9.69 -0.61 -6.08
N GLN A 175 -8.72 -1.46 -5.74
CA GLN A 175 -8.10 -2.33 -6.74
C GLN A 175 -9.12 -3.34 -7.29
N SER A 176 -9.92 -3.95 -6.42
CA SER A 176 -10.99 -4.85 -6.82
C SER A 176 -12.03 -4.14 -7.69
N ALA A 177 -12.38 -2.90 -7.34
CA ALA A 177 -13.28 -2.06 -8.14
C ALA A 177 -12.72 -1.79 -9.55
N ALA A 178 -11.45 -1.40 -9.64
CA ALA A 178 -10.77 -1.17 -10.91
C ALA A 178 -10.75 -2.43 -11.79
N ASN A 179 -10.46 -3.59 -11.20
CA ASN A 179 -10.48 -4.86 -11.93
C ASN A 179 -11.87 -5.20 -12.45
N ALA A 180 -12.93 -5.01 -11.63
CA ALA A 180 -14.30 -5.26 -12.07
C ALA A 180 -14.70 -4.36 -13.26
N VAL A 181 -14.25 -3.11 -13.27
CA VAL A 181 -14.44 -2.18 -14.40
C VAL A 181 -13.70 -2.68 -15.64
N ASP A 182 -12.44 -3.08 -15.50
CA ASP A 182 -11.60 -3.54 -16.62
C ASP A 182 -12.10 -4.85 -17.23
N GLU A 183 -12.52 -5.81 -16.39
CA GLU A 183 -13.08 -7.08 -16.83
C GLU A 183 -14.43 -6.91 -17.55
N ALA A 184 -15.28 -5.98 -17.08
CA ALA A 184 -16.56 -5.72 -17.71
C ALA A 184 -16.44 -4.89 -19.01
N GLY A 185 -15.43 -4.03 -19.10
CA GLY A 185 -15.18 -3.18 -20.27
C GLY A 185 -16.41 -2.37 -20.65
N GLU A 186 -16.81 -2.39 -21.92
CA GLU A 186 -18.01 -1.68 -22.40
C GLU A 186 -19.33 -2.20 -21.80
N SER A 187 -19.34 -3.40 -21.21
CA SER A 187 -20.53 -4.00 -20.58
C SER A 187 -20.62 -3.72 -19.08
N PHE A 188 -19.82 -2.77 -18.57
CA PHE A 188 -19.86 -2.37 -17.16
C PHE A 188 -21.26 -1.95 -16.73
N ASP A 189 -21.73 -2.56 -15.65
CA ASP A 189 -23.00 -2.27 -14.99
C ASP A 189 -22.77 -2.25 -13.49
N ILE A 190 -22.94 -1.07 -12.87
CA ILE A 190 -22.71 -0.85 -11.44
C ILE A 190 -23.67 -1.68 -10.57
N ASP A 191 -24.86 -2.01 -11.06
CA ASP A 191 -25.83 -2.81 -10.32
C ASP A 191 -25.37 -4.27 -10.18
N ALA A 192 -24.54 -4.76 -11.12
CA ALA A 192 -23.96 -6.10 -11.09
C ALA A 192 -22.71 -6.20 -10.21
N VAL A 193 -22.07 -5.08 -9.86
CA VAL A 193 -20.88 -5.07 -9.01
C VAL A 193 -21.28 -5.34 -7.56
N THR A 194 -20.65 -6.32 -6.92
CA THR A 194 -20.82 -6.57 -5.48
C THR A 194 -19.71 -5.88 -4.72
N VAL A 195 -20.05 -5.08 -3.70
CA VAL A 195 -19.06 -4.51 -2.78
C VAL A 195 -18.79 -5.55 -1.68
N PRO A 196 -17.52 -5.83 -1.35
CA PRO A 196 -17.20 -6.60 -0.16
C PRO A 196 -17.78 -5.93 1.10
N PRO A 197 -18.37 -6.70 2.03
CA PRO A 197 -18.84 -6.12 3.28
C PRO A 197 -17.67 -5.54 4.08
N ALA A 198 -17.90 -4.43 4.78
CA ALA A 198 -16.91 -3.84 5.68
C ALA A 198 -16.52 -4.83 6.80
N ASP A 199 -15.25 -4.84 7.19
CA ASP A 199 -14.79 -5.59 8.35
C ASP A 199 -15.00 -4.79 9.64
N PHE A 200 -15.81 -5.34 10.54
CA PHE A 200 -16.16 -4.75 11.83
C PHE A 200 -15.89 -5.69 13.02
N ALA A 201 -15.05 -6.72 12.83
CA ALA A 201 -14.70 -7.68 13.90
C ALA A 201 -14.16 -6.96 15.15
N ASP A 202 -13.27 -5.98 14.95
CA ASP A 202 -12.62 -5.19 15.99
C ASP A 202 -12.94 -3.69 15.89
N LEU A 203 -14.20 -3.35 15.60
CA LEU A 203 -14.62 -1.96 15.30
C LEU A 203 -14.21 -0.94 16.38
N ALA A 204 -14.26 -1.29 17.67
CA ALA A 204 -13.81 -0.40 18.74
C ALA A 204 -12.30 -0.07 18.64
N GLN A 205 -11.47 -1.07 18.37
CA GLN A 205 -10.03 -0.90 18.15
C GLN A 205 -9.77 -0.07 16.89
N GLN A 206 -10.52 -0.31 15.81
CA GLN A 206 -10.40 0.46 14.57
C GLN A 206 -10.74 1.94 14.78
N ILE A 207 -11.80 2.25 15.53
CA ILE A 207 -12.17 3.63 15.89
C ILE A 207 -11.05 4.28 16.69
N GLU A 208 -10.54 3.57 17.69
CA GLU A 208 -9.45 4.09 18.51
C GLU A 208 -8.20 4.39 17.68
N SER A 209 -7.79 3.49 16.79
CA SER A 209 -6.67 3.72 15.87
C SER A 209 -6.89 4.96 14.98
N ALA A 210 -8.11 5.16 14.47
CA ALA A 210 -8.44 6.33 13.66
C ALA A 210 -8.42 7.64 14.48
N GLU A 211 -8.84 7.62 15.75
CA GLU A 211 -8.76 8.76 16.67
C GLU A 211 -7.31 9.08 17.06
N GLN A 212 -6.49 8.06 17.29
CA GLN A 212 -5.06 8.19 17.55
C GLN A 212 -4.34 8.82 16.34
N ALA A 213 -4.64 8.36 15.12
CA ALA A 213 -4.13 8.95 13.89
C ALA A 213 -4.50 10.44 13.80
N ALA A 214 -5.78 10.78 13.95
CA ALA A 214 -6.25 12.16 13.88
C ALA A 214 -5.65 13.08 14.97
N SER A 215 -5.21 12.51 16.10
CA SER A 215 -4.57 13.23 17.21
C SER A 215 -3.05 13.37 17.06
N SER A 216 -2.44 12.69 16.09
CA SER A 216 -0.99 12.71 15.90
C SER A 216 -0.52 13.98 15.19
N ALA A 217 0.67 14.45 15.56
CA ALA A 217 1.27 15.65 15.00
C ALA A 217 2.46 15.29 14.10
N LYS A 218 2.62 15.97 12.96
CA LYS A 218 3.78 15.74 12.08
C LYS A 218 5.10 15.94 12.82
N LEU A 219 6.02 14.97 12.69
CA LEU A 219 7.35 14.97 13.29
C LEU A 219 8.41 15.04 12.19
N SER A 220 9.52 15.76 12.45
CA SER A 220 10.66 15.71 11.52
C SER A 220 11.43 14.40 11.67
N ILE A 221 11.85 13.80 10.56
CA ILE A 221 12.65 12.57 10.57
C ILE A 221 13.98 12.76 11.30
N GLU A 222 14.57 13.96 11.25
CA GLU A 222 15.75 14.27 12.06
C GLU A 222 15.47 14.12 13.56
N SER A 223 14.32 14.60 14.04
CA SER A 223 13.93 14.46 15.45
C SER A 223 13.64 12.99 15.81
N LEU A 224 12.91 12.29 14.94
CA LEU A 224 12.61 10.86 15.11
C LEU A 224 13.88 10.02 15.21
N LEU A 225 14.81 10.16 14.26
CA LEU A 225 16.06 9.38 14.25
C LEU A 225 16.96 9.69 15.45
N ASN A 226 16.93 10.91 15.97
CA ASN A 226 17.65 11.27 17.20
C ASN A 226 17.04 10.63 18.46
N GLN A 227 15.72 10.42 18.47
CA GLN A 227 15.02 9.73 19.56
C GLN A 227 15.07 8.20 19.41
N GLY A 228 15.30 7.71 18.19
CA GLY A 228 15.18 6.32 17.81
C GLY A 228 13.72 5.92 17.59
N ALA A 229 13.48 5.11 16.56
CA ALA A 229 12.19 4.51 16.29
C ALA A 229 12.32 2.99 16.40
N TYR A 230 11.60 2.43 17.36
CA TYR A 230 11.62 1.04 17.75
C TYR A 230 10.36 0.37 17.23
N TRP A 231 10.52 -0.75 16.53
CA TRP A 231 9.42 -1.50 15.94
C TRP A 231 9.35 -2.88 16.59
N LEU A 232 8.18 -3.51 16.48
CA LEU A 232 7.97 -4.88 16.90
C LEU A 232 7.16 -5.62 15.85
N TRP A 233 7.44 -6.89 15.67
CA TRP A 233 6.69 -7.77 14.78
C TRP A 233 6.48 -9.10 15.48
N SER A 234 5.32 -9.71 15.25
CA SER A 234 5.02 -11.04 15.76
C SER A 234 3.93 -11.71 14.94
N ASP A 235 4.06 -13.01 14.76
CA ASP A 235 3.03 -13.90 14.22
C ASP A 235 3.03 -15.20 15.03
N GLN A 236 1.89 -15.53 15.63
CA GLN A 236 1.71 -16.71 16.49
C GLN A 236 2.77 -16.81 17.60
N ASP A 237 3.81 -17.62 17.38
CA ASP A 237 4.89 -17.91 18.34
C ASP A 237 6.23 -17.26 17.94
N GLU A 238 6.26 -16.50 16.84
CA GLU A 238 7.43 -15.77 16.36
C GLU A 238 7.36 -14.32 16.84
N PHE A 239 8.48 -13.82 17.37
CA PHE A 239 8.58 -12.47 17.90
C PHE A 239 9.87 -11.83 17.47
N GLU A 240 9.78 -10.59 16.99
CA GLU A 240 10.88 -9.78 16.56
C GLU A 240 10.72 -8.35 17.09
N TYR A 241 11.84 -7.69 17.29
CA TYR A 241 11.87 -6.25 17.46
C TYR A 241 13.16 -5.68 16.92
N GLY A 242 13.13 -4.40 16.63
CA GLY A 242 14.32 -3.69 16.22
C GLY A 242 14.20 -2.20 16.43
N PHE A 243 15.19 -1.48 15.93
CA PHE A 243 15.15 -0.04 15.87
C PHE A 243 15.87 0.49 14.63
N VAL A 244 15.50 1.71 14.26
CA VAL A 244 16.27 2.57 13.37
C VAL A 244 16.55 3.89 14.07
N LYS A 245 17.80 4.36 14.04
CA LYS A 245 18.20 5.64 14.64
C LYS A 245 19.35 6.29 13.90
N ALA A 246 19.63 7.55 14.22
CA ALA A 246 20.77 8.26 13.69
C ALA A 246 22.09 7.56 14.09
N SER A 247 22.98 7.40 13.11
CA SER A 247 24.35 6.94 13.36
C SER A 247 25.19 8.05 14.00
N SER A 248 26.34 7.68 14.56
CA SER A 248 27.38 8.65 14.91
C SER A 248 28.00 9.34 13.70
N GLU A 249 27.90 8.71 12.52
CA GLU A 249 28.30 9.32 11.25
C GLU A 249 27.19 10.25 10.73
N PRO A 250 27.49 11.49 10.31
CA PRO A 250 26.49 12.39 9.78
C PRO A 250 25.74 11.79 8.59
N ASN A 251 24.42 12.00 8.52
CA ASN A 251 23.56 11.56 7.41
C ASN A 251 23.58 10.04 7.17
N ARG A 252 23.77 9.27 8.24
CA ARG A 252 23.70 7.81 8.24
C ARG A 252 22.75 7.34 9.33
N ILE A 253 22.17 6.16 9.14
CA ILE A 253 21.36 5.48 10.15
C ILE A 253 22.07 4.21 10.59
N VAL A 254 21.68 3.74 11.77
CA VAL A 254 22.00 2.40 12.23
C VAL A 254 20.68 1.72 12.54
N GLU A 255 20.60 0.46 12.14
CA GLU A 255 19.52 -0.43 12.50
C GLU A 255 20.06 -1.63 13.27
N SER A 256 19.18 -2.28 14.00
CA SER A 256 19.43 -3.58 14.60
C SER A 256 18.10 -4.22 14.88
N TRP A 257 18.02 -5.53 14.70
CA TRP A 257 16.85 -6.31 15.06
C TRP A 257 17.24 -7.59 15.76
N SER A 258 16.31 -8.13 16.51
CA SER A 258 16.46 -9.34 17.30
C SER A 258 15.19 -10.16 17.18
N PHE A 259 15.35 -11.49 17.16
CA PHE A 259 14.25 -12.44 17.15
C PHE A 259 14.29 -13.30 18.41
N TYR A 260 13.13 -13.81 18.79
CA TYR A 260 12.98 -14.69 19.95
C TYR A 260 13.06 -16.15 19.52
N GLU A 261 14.11 -16.84 19.94
CA GLU A 261 14.30 -18.26 19.65
C GLU A 261 14.72 -19.02 20.91
N ALA A 262 14.15 -20.22 21.11
CA ALA A 262 14.54 -21.16 22.16
C ALA A 262 14.57 -20.56 23.59
N GLY A 263 13.70 -19.58 23.87
CA GLY A 263 13.59 -18.94 25.18
C GLY A 263 14.54 -17.76 25.42
N ALA A 264 15.17 -17.24 24.38
CA ALA A 264 16.08 -16.10 24.47
C ALA A 264 15.98 -15.20 23.23
N TRP A 265 16.27 -13.91 23.43
CA TRP A 265 16.43 -12.95 22.36
C TRP A 265 17.83 -13.05 21.75
N THR A 266 17.88 -13.20 20.42
CA THR A 266 19.12 -13.25 19.63
C THR A 266 19.12 -12.08 18.65
N THR A 267 20.19 -11.29 18.65
CA THR A 267 20.38 -10.24 17.64
C THR A 267 20.74 -10.89 16.32
N SER A 268 20.06 -10.48 15.25
CA SER A 268 20.33 -10.99 13.92
C SER A 268 21.60 -10.38 13.34
N ASP A 269 22.38 -11.22 12.65
CA ASP A 269 23.49 -10.83 11.79
C ASP A 269 23.16 -11.05 10.30
N GLU A 270 21.90 -11.35 9.99
CA GLU A 270 21.44 -11.61 8.63
C GLU A 270 21.44 -10.32 7.81
N LEU A 271 21.95 -10.43 6.59
CA LEU A 271 22.03 -9.36 5.62
C LEU A 271 21.40 -9.86 4.32
N GLU A 272 20.45 -9.09 3.79
CA GLU A 272 19.80 -9.40 2.53
C GLU A 272 20.50 -8.64 1.39
N ASP A 273 21.30 -9.38 0.63
CA ASP A 273 21.90 -8.86 -0.60
C ASP A 273 20.92 -9.04 -1.77
N ALA A 274 20.78 -8.00 -2.59
CA ALA A 274 20.03 -8.07 -3.84
C ALA A 274 20.72 -7.27 -4.94
N PHE A 275 20.33 -7.53 -6.19
CA PHE A 275 20.78 -6.74 -7.33
C PHE A 275 19.73 -5.72 -7.72
N TYR A 276 20.09 -4.46 -7.63
CA TYR A 276 19.26 -3.33 -8.04
C TYR A 276 19.70 -2.83 -9.40
N LEU A 277 18.75 -2.54 -10.28
CA LEU A 277 19.08 -1.95 -11.57
C LEU A 277 19.41 -0.46 -11.41
N SER A 278 20.63 -0.09 -11.78
CA SER A 278 21.13 1.29 -11.81
C SER A 278 21.35 1.78 -13.25
N ALA A 279 21.77 3.05 -13.41
CA ALA A 279 22.16 3.60 -14.71
C ALA A 279 23.41 2.90 -15.29
N GLU A 280 24.23 2.30 -14.44
CA GLU A 280 25.45 1.55 -14.77
C GLU A 280 25.20 0.05 -14.95
N GLY A 281 23.96 -0.42 -14.79
CA GLY A 281 23.55 -1.83 -14.84
C GLY A 281 23.19 -2.38 -13.47
N TRP A 282 23.16 -3.71 -13.33
CA TRP A 282 22.82 -4.39 -12.07
C TRP A 282 23.93 -4.21 -11.02
N ALA A 283 23.64 -3.49 -9.94
CA ALA A 283 24.52 -3.28 -8.80
C ALA A 283 24.06 -4.14 -7.62
N GLU A 284 25.00 -4.82 -6.97
CA GLU A 284 24.73 -5.51 -5.70
C GLU A 284 24.67 -4.48 -4.57
N ALA A 285 23.66 -4.59 -3.73
CA ALA A 285 23.57 -3.82 -2.50
C ALA A 285 22.92 -4.66 -1.40
N THR A 286 23.36 -4.38 -0.18
CA THR A 286 22.76 -4.93 1.02
C THR A 286 21.69 -3.96 1.51
N ASP A 287 20.46 -4.42 1.63
CA ASP A 287 19.39 -3.63 2.23
C ASP A 287 19.59 -3.59 3.74
N SER A 288 20.41 -2.64 4.19
CA SER A 288 20.65 -2.43 5.60
C SER A 288 20.80 -0.94 5.91
N GLY A 289 20.53 -0.54 7.14
CA GLY A 289 20.63 0.83 7.61
C GLY A 289 21.99 1.47 7.33
N ALA A 290 23.08 0.69 7.38
CA ALA A 290 24.42 1.16 7.04
C ALA A 290 24.60 1.48 5.55
N GLY A 291 23.81 0.87 4.67
CA GLY A 291 23.77 1.11 3.23
C GLY A 291 23.04 2.38 2.82
N TYR A 292 22.26 3.01 3.71
CA TYR A 292 21.47 4.19 3.39
C TYR A 292 22.16 5.52 3.71
N VAL A 293 22.06 6.46 2.77
CA VAL A 293 22.36 7.87 2.97
C VAL A 293 21.08 8.63 3.26
N VAL A 294 21.05 9.41 4.34
CA VAL A 294 19.87 10.20 4.73
C VAL A 294 19.99 11.66 4.29
N THR A 295 19.01 12.13 3.53
CA THR A 295 18.88 13.53 3.13
C THR A 295 17.61 14.16 3.72
N HIS A 296 17.76 14.97 4.76
CA HIS A 296 16.66 15.69 5.40
C HIS A 296 16.08 16.79 4.51
N GLN A 297 14.75 16.89 4.48
CA GLN A 297 14.00 17.87 3.69
C GLN A 297 13.45 18.99 4.57
N SER A 298 13.17 20.15 3.96
CA SER A 298 12.65 21.32 4.67
C SER A 298 11.24 21.15 5.23
N ASP A 299 10.47 20.19 4.70
CA ASP A 299 9.11 19.87 5.14
C ASP A 299 9.07 18.87 6.30
N GLY A 300 10.24 18.47 6.82
CA GLY A 300 10.40 17.50 7.90
C GLY A 300 10.56 16.05 7.45
N THR A 301 10.36 15.73 6.17
CA THR A 301 10.61 14.37 5.64
C THR A 301 12.11 14.11 5.46
N ALA A 302 12.48 12.87 5.13
CA ALA A 302 13.82 12.54 4.66
C ALA A 302 13.78 11.61 3.45
N ILE A 303 14.84 11.65 2.66
CA ILE A 303 15.10 10.67 1.59
C ILE A 303 16.20 9.73 2.08
N LEU A 304 15.97 8.42 1.94
CA LEU A 304 16.91 7.37 2.23
C LEU A 304 17.36 6.81 0.87
N ASP A 305 18.59 7.09 0.46
CA ASP A 305 19.17 6.61 -0.78
C ASP A 305 20.05 5.38 -0.50
N LEU A 306 19.75 4.23 -1.12
CA LEU A 306 20.58 3.03 -0.97
C LEU A 306 21.84 3.19 -1.82
N GLU A 307 22.99 3.28 -1.16
CA GLU A 307 24.27 3.65 -1.76
C GLU A 307 24.65 2.69 -2.90
N GLY A 308 25.04 3.25 -4.06
CA GLY A 308 25.42 2.47 -5.22
C GLY A 308 24.25 1.94 -6.08
N THR A 309 23.01 2.32 -5.76
CA THR A 309 21.82 1.91 -6.52
C THR A 309 20.96 3.12 -6.93
N ASN A 310 19.86 2.86 -7.66
CA ASN A 310 18.81 3.86 -7.92
C ASN A 310 17.64 3.75 -6.92
N PHE A 311 17.71 2.84 -5.94
CA PHE A 311 16.65 2.64 -4.97
C PHE A 311 16.68 3.75 -3.92
N SER A 312 15.52 4.35 -3.65
CA SER A 312 15.38 5.36 -2.62
C SER A 312 13.97 5.37 -2.05
N LEU A 313 13.88 5.70 -0.76
CA LEU A 313 12.64 5.79 0.01
C LEU A 313 12.44 7.21 0.51
N LYS A 314 11.20 7.69 0.45
CA LYS A 314 10.73 8.87 1.18
C LYS A 314 10.23 8.40 2.54
N PHE A 315 10.83 8.93 3.60
CA PHE A 315 10.46 8.66 4.98
C PHE A 315 9.73 9.88 5.57
N SER A 316 8.55 9.66 6.14
CA SER A 316 7.77 10.67 6.88
C SER A 316 7.20 10.07 8.17
N ALA A 317 6.96 10.90 9.17
CA ALA A 317 6.41 10.45 10.44
C ALA A 317 5.50 11.47 11.12
N ALA A 318 4.56 10.96 11.92
CA ALA A 318 3.79 11.70 12.90
C ALA A 318 4.03 11.10 14.30
N GLU A 319 3.84 11.89 15.35
CA GLU A 319 4.01 11.48 16.74
C GLU A 319 2.76 11.70 17.57
N LEU A 320 2.59 10.85 18.58
CA LEU A 320 1.53 10.94 19.59
C LEU A 320 2.14 10.79 20.99
N ASP A 321 1.73 11.68 21.91
CA ASP A 321 2.04 11.52 23.33
C ASP A 321 1.12 10.48 23.96
N VAL A 322 1.73 9.41 24.49
CA VAL A 322 0.99 8.29 25.09
C VAL A 322 1.24 8.17 26.60
N ALA A 323 1.93 9.12 27.22
CA ALA A 323 2.24 9.05 28.64
C ALA A 323 0.99 8.91 29.51
N GLY A 324 0.98 7.91 30.39
CA GLY A 324 -0.14 7.58 31.27
C GLY A 324 -1.31 6.88 30.59
N LYS A 325 -1.20 6.53 29.31
CA LYS A 325 -2.21 5.76 28.58
C LYS A 325 -1.93 4.25 28.67
N PRO A 326 -2.96 3.39 28.65
CA PRO A 326 -2.76 1.94 28.66
C PRO A 326 -1.91 1.47 27.47
N ILE A 327 -1.00 0.53 27.70
CA ILE A 327 -0.07 0.08 26.65
C ILE A 327 -0.81 -0.68 25.53
N LYS A 328 -1.79 -1.52 25.90
CA LYS A 328 -2.51 -2.40 24.95
C LYS A 328 -3.29 -1.65 23.89
N ASP A 329 -3.78 -0.45 24.22
CA ASP A 329 -4.50 0.46 23.33
C ASP A 329 -3.67 0.86 22.09
N TYR A 330 -2.34 0.70 22.14
CA TYR A 330 -1.40 1.05 21.07
C TYR A 330 -0.71 -0.17 20.44
N LEU A 331 -1.19 -1.38 20.75
CA LEU A 331 -0.71 -2.66 20.18
C LEU A 331 -1.81 -3.35 19.35
N GLY A 332 -2.68 -2.56 18.72
CA GLY A 332 -3.81 -3.07 17.93
C GLY A 332 -3.47 -3.52 16.51
N TYR A 333 -2.23 -3.32 16.04
CA TYR A 333 -1.78 -3.85 14.75
C TYR A 333 -1.71 -5.38 14.84
N VAL A 334 -2.07 -6.08 13.76
CA VAL A 334 -2.08 -7.55 13.73
C VAL A 334 -0.72 -8.12 14.13
N SER A 335 0.37 -7.53 13.62
CA SER A 335 1.75 -7.89 13.97
C SER A 335 2.13 -7.59 15.42
N HIS A 336 1.33 -6.83 16.17
CA HIS A 336 1.56 -6.49 17.57
C HIS A 336 0.69 -7.31 18.53
N GLN A 337 -0.38 -7.94 18.02
CA GLN A 337 -1.37 -8.64 18.84
C GLN A 337 -0.75 -9.76 19.70
N PRO A 338 0.12 -10.65 19.17
CA PRO A 338 0.76 -11.66 20.00
C PRO A 338 1.55 -11.04 21.17
N VAL A 339 2.26 -9.93 20.96
CA VAL A 339 2.93 -9.20 22.06
C VAL A 339 1.91 -8.63 23.04
N ALA A 340 0.81 -8.03 22.58
CA ALA A 340 -0.23 -7.47 23.45
C ALA A 340 -0.84 -8.52 24.40
N GLU A 341 -1.01 -9.76 23.93
CA GLU A 341 -1.55 -10.88 24.72
C GLU A 341 -0.62 -11.31 25.86
N THR A 342 0.70 -11.10 25.71
CA THR A 342 1.68 -11.41 26.77
C THR A 342 1.74 -10.36 27.88
N ILE A 343 1.08 -9.21 27.73
CA ILE A 343 1.09 -8.13 28.72
C ILE A 343 0.07 -8.41 29.82
N ALA A 344 0.54 -8.55 31.06
CA ALA A 344 -0.32 -8.82 32.19
C ALA A 344 -0.94 -7.54 32.78
N GLY A 345 -2.25 -7.57 33.05
CA GLY A 345 -3.00 -6.42 33.57
C GLY A 345 -3.09 -5.28 32.55
N ASP A 346 -3.16 -4.04 33.07
CA ASP A 346 -3.34 -2.81 32.28
C ASP A 346 -2.23 -1.80 32.62
N PRO A 347 -0.94 -2.13 32.38
CA PRO A 347 0.12 -1.18 32.58
C PRO A 347 -0.07 0.03 31.66
N VAL A 348 0.41 1.18 32.13
CA VAL A 348 0.37 2.43 31.38
C VAL A 348 1.78 2.85 31.01
N PHE A 349 1.88 3.55 29.89
CA PHE A 349 3.13 4.18 29.46
C PHE A 349 3.63 5.21 30.48
N SER A 350 4.94 5.27 30.64
CA SER A 350 5.64 6.19 31.52
C SER A 350 5.76 7.60 30.92
N SER A 351 6.28 8.55 31.71
CA SER A 351 6.42 9.94 31.25
C SER A 351 7.45 10.04 30.13
N GLY A 352 7.06 10.67 29.02
CA GLY A 352 7.92 10.82 27.84
C GLY A 352 7.76 9.72 26.79
N ALA A 353 6.92 8.71 27.04
CA ALA A 353 6.56 7.70 26.06
C ALA A 353 5.84 8.32 24.86
N LYS A 354 6.31 7.98 23.65
CA LYS A 354 5.74 8.42 22.38
C LYS A 354 5.51 7.22 21.47
N VAL A 355 4.43 7.32 20.70
CA VAL A 355 4.16 6.47 19.53
C VAL A 355 4.44 7.29 18.28
N TYR A 356 5.01 6.66 17.27
CA TYR A 356 5.22 7.20 15.94
C TYR A 356 4.37 6.45 14.93
N GLN A 357 3.75 7.17 14.00
CA GLN A 357 3.20 6.61 12.78
C GLN A 357 4.16 6.94 11.64
N VAL A 358 4.69 5.93 10.97
CA VAL A 358 5.71 6.08 9.93
C VAL A 358 5.19 5.70 8.56
N ASN A 359 5.71 6.36 7.52
CA ASN A 359 5.48 5.97 6.13
C ASN A 359 6.81 5.87 5.38
N PHE A 360 6.98 4.80 4.61
CA PHE A 360 8.09 4.61 3.67
C PHE A 360 7.52 4.43 2.26
N ILE A 361 7.88 5.35 1.35
CA ILE A 361 7.36 5.39 -0.01
C ILE A 361 8.51 5.33 -1.00
N VAL A 362 8.47 4.36 -1.91
CA VAL A 362 9.44 4.21 -3.00
C VAL A 362 9.44 5.46 -3.88
N ARG A 363 10.61 6.07 -4.11
CA ARG A 363 10.72 7.32 -4.86
C ARG A 363 10.98 7.13 -6.35
N ASN A 364 11.68 6.06 -6.70
CA ASN A 364 12.06 5.74 -8.07
C ASN A 364 11.57 4.35 -8.42
N ASP A 365 11.22 4.14 -9.69
CA ASP A 365 11.01 2.80 -10.24
C ASP A 365 12.18 1.89 -9.87
N ALA A 366 11.87 0.83 -9.12
CA ALA A 366 12.84 -0.11 -8.58
C ALA A 366 12.71 -1.45 -9.30
N TYR A 367 13.83 -1.99 -9.77
CA TYR A 367 13.91 -3.33 -10.35
C TYR A 367 14.95 -4.10 -9.55
N VAL A 368 14.52 -5.18 -8.91
CA VAL A 368 15.33 -5.93 -7.94
C VAL A 368 15.38 -7.40 -8.35
N LEU A 369 16.58 -7.99 -8.38
CA LEU A 369 16.78 -9.45 -8.47
C LEU A 369 17.36 -9.95 -7.16
N TYR A 370 16.65 -10.84 -6.49
CA TYR A 370 17.06 -11.37 -5.20
C TYR A 370 18.26 -12.31 -5.30
N ASN A 371 19.02 -12.38 -4.21
CA ASN A 371 20.17 -13.27 -4.05
C ASN A 371 19.83 -14.35 -3.02
N TRP A 372 19.51 -15.57 -3.47
CA TRP A 372 19.23 -16.67 -2.54
C TRP A 372 20.42 -17.61 -2.48
N TYR A 373 20.98 -17.76 -1.29
CA TYR A 373 22.05 -18.72 -1.00
C TYR A 373 21.58 -19.90 -0.16
N ASP A 374 20.44 -19.76 0.53
CA ASP A 374 19.79 -20.88 1.19
C ASP A 374 18.88 -21.62 0.19
N CYS A 375 19.34 -22.80 -0.22
CA CYS A 375 18.81 -23.55 -1.34
C CYS A 375 18.14 -24.86 -0.91
N GLU A 376 17.56 -24.92 0.29
CA GLU A 376 16.95 -26.16 0.78
C GLU A 376 15.97 -26.77 -0.25
N GLY A 377 16.27 -28.00 -0.68
CA GLY A 377 15.46 -28.73 -1.66
C GLY A 377 15.64 -28.33 -3.13
N GLN A 378 16.43 -27.29 -3.45
CA GLN A 378 16.77 -26.89 -4.83
C GLN A 378 18.06 -27.61 -5.28
N PRO A 379 18.03 -28.46 -6.32
CA PRO A 379 19.20 -29.27 -6.68
C PRO A 379 20.35 -28.49 -7.35
N HIS A 380 20.19 -27.19 -7.63
CA HIS A 380 21.01 -26.50 -8.60
C HIS A 380 21.16 -24.97 -8.33
N THR A 381 22.40 -24.52 -8.19
CA THR A 381 22.84 -23.13 -8.09
C THR A 381 23.51 -22.70 -9.40
N ASP A 382 23.73 -21.40 -9.59
CA ASP A 382 24.79 -20.96 -10.52
C ASP A 382 26.20 -21.32 -10.00
N LEU A 383 27.24 -20.89 -10.72
CA LEU A 383 28.65 -21.14 -10.35
C LEU A 383 29.07 -20.41 -9.07
N GLU A 384 28.29 -19.42 -8.63
CA GLU A 384 28.55 -18.57 -7.46
C GLU A 384 27.68 -18.98 -6.25
N GLY A 385 26.83 -20.00 -6.40
CA GLY A 385 25.99 -20.54 -5.33
C GLY A 385 24.60 -19.90 -5.23
N ASN A 386 24.23 -18.98 -6.14
CA ASN A 386 22.93 -18.32 -6.11
C ASN A 386 21.84 -19.21 -6.76
N CYS A 387 20.73 -19.40 -6.05
CA CYS A 387 19.59 -20.25 -6.43
C CYS A 387 18.46 -19.53 -7.15
N ASN A 388 18.53 -18.20 -7.29
CA ASN A 388 17.64 -17.43 -8.15
C ASN A 388 18.04 -17.60 -9.62
N VAL A 389 17.77 -18.80 -10.14
CA VAL A 389 17.96 -19.19 -11.53
C VAL A 389 16.70 -19.90 -12.05
N LEU A 390 16.17 -19.41 -13.16
CA LEU A 390 15.00 -20.02 -13.80
C LEU A 390 15.41 -21.21 -14.66
N TYR A 391 14.69 -22.32 -14.54
CA TYR A 391 14.94 -23.53 -15.30
C TYR A 391 14.04 -23.63 -16.53
N GLY A 392 14.59 -24.24 -17.56
CA GLY A 392 13.85 -24.61 -18.76
C GLY A 392 14.32 -25.95 -19.30
N TYR A 393 13.41 -26.63 -19.99
CA TYR A 393 13.75 -27.69 -20.91
C TYR A 393 14.32 -27.08 -22.19
N VAL A 394 15.65 -27.10 -22.32
CA VAL A 394 16.36 -26.53 -23.46
C VAL A 394 17.09 -27.64 -24.20
N ASN A 395 16.79 -27.80 -25.49
CA ASN A 395 17.41 -28.81 -26.36
C ASN A 395 17.33 -30.27 -25.83
N GLY A 396 16.28 -30.62 -25.09
CA GLY A 396 16.11 -31.99 -24.56
C GLY A 396 16.64 -32.21 -23.14
N GLU A 397 17.17 -31.17 -22.51
CA GLU A 397 17.73 -31.22 -21.16
C GLU A 397 17.07 -30.18 -20.25
N PHE A 398 16.72 -30.59 -19.04
CA PHE A 398 16.26 -29.67 -18.01
C PHE A 398 17.48 -29.02 -17.34
N ARG A 399 17.67 -27.72 -17.54
CA ARG A 399 18.85 -26.97 -17.07
C ARG A 399 18.51 -25.50 -16.80
N PRO A 400 19.40 -24.72 -16.16
CA PRO A 400 19.21 -23.28 -16.02
C PRO A 400 19.07 -22.63 -17.40
N ALA A 401 18.15 -21.68 -17.53
CA ALA A 401 17.99 -20.86 -18.72
C ALA A 401 19.04 -19.75 -18.72
N HIS A 402 19.70 -19.55 -19.87
CA HIS A 402 20.75 -18.54 -20.05
C HIS A 402 20.27 -17.30 -20.83
N SER A 403 19.04 -17.33 -21.34
CA SER A 403 18.44 -16.22 -22.08
C SER A 403 16.92 -16.27 -22.03
N PHE A 404 16.26 -15.15 -22.36
CA PHE A 404 14.80 -15.12 -22.49
C PHE A 404 14.27 -16.09 -23.54
N ALA A 405 14.98 -16.29 -24.65
CA ALA A 405 14.57 -17.20 -25.71
C ALA A 405 14.46 -18.65 -25.24
N GLU A 406 15.22 -19.02 -24.21
CA GLU A 406 15.15 -20.34 -23.58
C GLU A 406 13.95 -20.49 -22.63
N LEU A 407 13.30 -19.39 -22.24
CA LEU A 407 12.08 -19.39 -21.42
C LEU A 407 10.80 -19.34 -22.27
N ILE A 408 10.86 -18.73 -23.45
CA ILE A 408 9.70 -18.49 -24.30
C ILE A 408 9.26 -19.79 -25.00
N TYR A 409 8.03 -20.21 -24.70
CA TYR A 409 7.38 -21.35 -25.31
C TYR A 409 6.80 -21.00 -26.70
N PRO A 410 7.08 -21.80 -27.75
CA PRO A 410 6.48 -21.59 -29.07
C PRO A 410 4.98 -21.89 -29.02
N SER A 411 4.16 -21.14 -29.76
CA SER A 411 2.69 -21.17 -29.71
C SER A 411 2.00 -22.47 -30.20
N ALA A 412 2.68 -23.63 -30.21
CA ALA A 412 2.18 -24.90 -30.75
C ALA A 412 1.54 -25.80 -29.67
N PRO A 413 0.50 -26.60 -29.99
CA PRO A 413 -0.46 -27.06 -28.98
C PRO A 413 -0.03 -28.24 -28.08
N ASN A 414 1.14 -28.87 -28.25
CA ASN A 414 1.42 -30.15 -27.58
C ASN A 414 2.91 -30.39 -27.27
N GLY A 415 3.53 -29.52 -26.47
CA GLY A 415 4.89 -29.71 -25.98
C GLY A 415 4.96 -29.63 -24.45
N VAL A 416 5.90 -30.35 -23.86
CA VAL A 416 6.38 -30.08 -22.49
C VAL A 416 7.00 -28.68 -22.54
N GLY A 417 6.27 -27.68 -22.07
CA GLY A 417 6.71 -26.29 -22.08
C GLY A 417 7.48 -25.91 -20.82
N ASN A 418 8.33 -24.89 -20.94
CA ASN A 418 9.07 -24.35 -19.80
C ASN A 418 8.11 -23.60 -18.90
N TRP A 419 8.15 -23.91 -17.61
CA TRP A 419 7.37 -23.25 -16.59
C TRP A 419 8.28 -22.94 -15.41
N PHE A 420 7.90 -21.92 -14.65
CA PHE A 420 8.53 -21.62 -13.37
C PHE A 420 7.50 -21.08 -12.40
N SER A 421 7.79 -21.25 -11.12
CA SER A 421 6.92 -20.77 -10.04
C SER A 421 7.20 -19.31 -9.72
N VAL A 422 6.15 -18.56 -9.42
CA VAL A 422 6.19 -17.14 -9.02
C VAL A 422 5.54 -16.88 -7.66
N GLY A 423 5.06 -17.93 -7.00
CA GLY A 423 4.29 -17.83 -5.77
C GLY A 423 3.75 -19.19 -5.34
N ASP A 424 2.96 -19.18 -4.28
CA ASP A 424 2.33 -20.36 -3.71
C ASP A 424 1.38 -21.02 -4.73
N GLY A 425 1.78 -22.18 -5.25
CA GLY A 425 1.00 -22.98 -6.20
C GLY A 425 0.81 -22.34 -7.58
N LEU A 426 1.56 -21.28 -7.93
CA LEU A 426 1.40 -20.60 -9.22
C LEU A 426 2.54 -20.92 -10.17
N GLU A 427 2.24 -21.64 -11.25
CA GLU A 427 3.18 -21.93 -12.33
C GLU A 427 2.87 -21.06 -13.55
N ILE A 428 3.90 -20.42 -14.10
CA ILE A 428 3.76 -19.59 -15.29
C ILE A 428 4.51 -20.15 -16.48
N ARG A 429 3.89 -20.06 -17.65
CA ARG A 429 4.50 -20.33 -18.95
C ARG A 429 4.42 -19.08 -19.81
N VAL A 430 5.58 -18.64 -20.28
CA VAL A 430 5.72 -17.47 -21.16
C VAL A 430 5.53 -17.93 -22.60
N VAL A 431 4.51 -17.44 -23.30
CA VAL A 431 4.20 -17.84 -24.69
C VAL A 431 4.63 -16.76 -25.67
N ALA A 432 5.23 -17.16 -26.81
CA ALA A 432 5.81 -16.25 -27.79
C ALA A 432 4.86 -15.15 -28.36
N ASN A 433 3.55 -15.31 -28.19
CA ASN A 433 2.55 -14.34 -28.63
C ASN A 433 2.26 -13.22 -27.61
N GLY A 434 3.07 -13.10 -26.54
CA GLY A 434 2.87 -12.11 -25.46
C GLY A 434 1.96 -12.60 -24.33
N THR A 435 1.43 -13.82 -24.40
CA THR A 435 0.54 -14.37 -23.36
C THR A 435 1.34 -15.06 -22.26
N LEU A 436 0.92 -14.88 -21.01
CA LEU A 436 1.28 -15.76 -19.90
C LEU A 436 0.17 -16.77 -19.68
N GLU A 437 0.50 -18.07 -19.75
CA GLU A 437 -0.39 -19.12 -19.25
C GLU A 437 -0.07 -19.37 -17.77
N ILE A 438 -1.05 -19.17 -16.90
CA ILE A 438 -0.90 -19.34 -15.46
C ILE A 438 -1.68 -20.60 -15.07
N THR A 439 -1.02 -21.56 -14.43
CA THR A 439 -1.63 -22.76 -13.87
C THR A 439 -1.64 -22.66 -12.37
N ASP A 440 -2.83 -22.76 -11.79
CA ASP A 440 -3.04 -22.74 -10.35
C ASP A 440 -3.07 -24.17 -9.80
N LYS A 441 -1.99 -24.58 -9.16
CA LYS A 441 -1.83 -25.91 -8.55
C LYS A 441 -2.69 -26.12 -7.32
N ASN A 442 -3.12 -25.05 -6.67
CA ASN A 442 -3.94 -25.13 -5.47
C ASN A 442 -5.44 -25.22 -5.83
N GLU A 443 -5.81 -24.89 -7.07
CA GLU A 443 -7.19 -24.88 -7.60
C GLU A 443 -7.37 -25.86 -8.78
N ASP A 444 -7.03 -27.14 -8.57
CA ASP A 444 -7.23 -28.22 -9.57
C ASP A 444 -6.66 -27.92 -10.98
N ASP A 445 -5.47 -27.31 -11.05
CA ASP A 445 -4.82 -26.88 -12.30
C ASP A 445 -5.65 -25.85 -13.11
N GLN A 446 -6.46 -25.01 -12.44
CA GLN A 446 -7.22 -23.95 -13.10
C GLN A 446 -6.28 -23.04 -13.91
N ARG A 447 -6.69 -22.74 -15.15
CA ARG A 447 -5.91 -21.91 -16.06
C ARG A 447 -6.41 -20.48 -16.09
N SER A 448 -5.47 -19.55 -15.99
CA SER A 448 -5.68 -18.13 -16.17
C SER A 448 -4.70 -17.58 -17.20
N LEU A 449 -5.00 -16.41 -17.75
CA LEU A 449 -4.14 -15.73 -18.70
C LEU A 449 -3.62 -14.43 -18.09
N GLY A 450 -2.35 -14.15 -18.33
CA GLY A 450 -1.72 -12.85 -18.12
C GLY A 450 -1.07 -12.38 -19.41
N GLN A 451 -0.27 -11.32 -19.32
CA GLN A 451 0.50 -10.79 -20.43
C GLN A 451 1.96 -10.61 -20.02
N TRP A 452 2.85 -10.61 -21.00
CA TRP A 452 4.23 -10.22 -20.79
C TRP A 452 4.73 -9.33 -21.92
N GLU A 453 5.68 -8.48 -21.58
CA GLU A 453 6.34 -7.59 -22.53
C GLU A 453 7.81 -7.39 -22.17
N TYR A 454 8.59 -6.91 -23.13
CA TYR A 454 9.94 -6.43 -22.84
C TYR A 454 9.92 -4.95 -22.52
N ARG A 455 10.63 -4.58 -21.46
CA ARG A 455 11.00 -3.22 -21.14
C ARG A 455 12.52 -3.08 -21.21
N THR A 456 13.01 -1.99 -21.78
CA THR A 456 14.45 -1.66 -21.75
C THR A 456 14.65 -0.52 -20.77
N VAL A 457 15.45 -0.76 -19.73
CA VAL A 457 15.71 0.20 -18.66
C VAL A 457 17.23 0.29 -18.49
N HIS A 458 17.78 1.50 -18.63
CA HIS A 458 19.23 1.73 -18.56
C HIS A 458 20.08 0.83 -19.49
N GLY A 459 19.50 0.37 -20.60
CA GLY A 459 20.16 -0.53 -21.55
C GLY A 459 20.04 -2.02 -21.22
N GLU A 460 19.50 -2.37 -20.05
CA GLU A 460 19.15 -3.74 -19.69
C GLU A 460 17.75 -4.10 -20.20
N GLN A 461 17.62 -5.30 -20.75
CA GLN A 461 16.32 -5.83 -21.17
C GLN A 461 15.70 -6.63 -20.02
N ILE A 462 14.44 -6.30 -19.71
CA ILE A 462 13.66 -6.89 -18.62
C ILE A 462 12.37 -7.44 -19.23
N MET A 463 12.00 -8.65 -18.86
CA MET A 463 10.70 -9.23 -19.19
C MET A 463 9.74 -8.92 -18.04
N MET A 464 8.76 -8.05 -18.31
CA MET A 464 7.71 -7.68 -17.37
C MET A 464 6.59 -8.71 -17.43
N LEU A 465 6.17 -9.23 -16.28
CA LEU A 465 5.09 -10.21 -16.18
C LEU A 465 3.87 -9.56 -15.54
N THR A 466 2.74 -9.55 -16.24
CA THR A 466 1.48 -9.01 -15.75
C THR A 466 0.52 -10.16 -15.51
N LEU A 467 0.32 -10.49 -14.22
CA LEU A 467 -0.63 -11.49 -13.78
C LEU A 467 -1.96 -10.82 -13.37
N PRO A 468 -3.09 -11.54 -13.44
CA PRO A 468 -4.32 -11.11 -12.78
C PRO A 468 -4.08 -10.80 -11.30
N SER A 469 -4.55 -9.64 -10.85
CA SER A 469 -4.40 -9.10 -9.48
C SER A 469 -4.85 -10.06 -8.38
N ARG A 470 -5.83 -10.94 -8.65
CA ARG A 470 -6.27 -11.98 -7.70
C ARG A 470 -5.15 -12.91 -7.24
N PHE A 471 -4.05 -12.98 -7.98
CA PHE A 471 -2.88 -13.77 -7.62
C PHE A 471 -1.87 -13.01 -6.75
N THR A 472 -1.96 -11.68 -6.66
CA THR A 472 -1.02 -10.85 -5.87
C THR A 472 -0.81 -11.36 -4.44
N PRO A 473 -1.84 -11.75 -3.66
CA PRO A 473 -1.65 -12.24 -2.29
C PRO A 473 -0.85 -13.56 -2.18
N ARG A 474 -0.65 -14.26 -3.30
CA ARG A 474 0.05 -15.55 -3.36
C ARG A 474 1.45 -15.43 -3.98
N LEU A 475 1.85 -14.25 -4.44
CA LEU A 475 3.20 -14.02 -4.95
C LEU A 475 4.17 -13.92 -3.77
N TRP A 476 5.37 -14.48 -3.92
CA TRP A 476 6.37 -14.48 -2.85
C TRP A 476 6.84 -13.07 -2.47
N ASP A 477 6.97 -12.18 -3.45
CA ASP A 477 7.67 -10.90 -3.28
C ASP A 477 6.76 -9.70 -3.62
N GLN A 478 5.49 -9.75 -3.21
CA GLN A 478 4.42 -8.74 -3.37
C GLN A 478 4.76 -7.53 -4.28
N GLY A 479 4.70 -7.74 -5.59
CA GLY A 479 4.99 -6.73 -6.60
C GLY A 479 4.94 -7.31 -8.01
N GLN A 480 5.16 -6.47 -9.03
CA GLN A 480 5.09 -6.94 -10.41
C GLN A 480 6.28 -7.86 -10.70
N GLN A 481 5.99 -9.12 -11.04
CA GLN A 481 7.04 -10.10 -11.32
C GLN A 481 7.83 -9.73 -12.57
N ILE A 482 9.15 -9.84 -12.51
CA ILE A 482 10.04 -9.61 -13.65
C ILE A 482 11.01 -10.77 -13.85
N VAL A 483 11.55 -10.86 -15.06
CA VAL A 483 12.70 -11.70 -15.38
C VAL A 483 13.79 -10.87 -16.04
N ALA A 484 15.04 -11.07 -15.62
CA ALA A 484 16.21 -10.46 -16.25
C ALA A 484 17.32 -11.50 -16.47
N VAL A 485 18.24 -11.23 -17.39
CA VAL A 485 19.42 -12.07 -17.62
C VAL A 485 20.64 -11.41 -16.99
N ARG A 486 21.18 -12.02 -15.93
CA ARG A 486 22.38 -11.52 -15.21
C ARG A 486 23.36 -12.65 -14.95
N GLY A 487 24.65 -12.40 -15.18
CA GLY A 487 25.69 -13.43 -15.01
C GLY A 487 25.54 -14.60 -15.99
N GLY A 488 24.84 -14.39 -17.11
CA GLY A 488 24.52 -15.43 -18.08
C GLY A 488 23.37 -16.35 -17.68
N PHE A 489 22.57 -16.02 -16.66
CA PHE A 489 21.40 -16.79 -16.24
C PHE A 489 20.15 -15.92 -16.22
N ALA A 490 18.99 -16.50 -16.56
CA ALA A 490 17.71 -15.86 -16.36
C ALA A 490 17.29 -15.99 -14.89
N ARG A 491 16.87 -14.87 -14.29
CA ARG A 491 16.59 -14.74 -12.86
C ARG A 491 15.24 -14.07 -12.66
N ARG A 492 14.51 -14.45 -11.62
CA ARG A 492 13.28 -13.74 -11.23
C ARG A 492 13.61 -12.57 -10.32
N GLY A 493 12.67 -11.65 -10.25
CA GLY A 493 12.74 -10.51 -9.37
C GLY A 493 11.43 -9.77 -9.35
N VAL A 494 11.46 -8.58 -8.76
CA VAL A 494 10.30 -7.71 -8.66
C VAL A 494 10.55 -6.34 -9.28
N PHE A 495 9.51 -5.77 -9.85
CA PHE A 495 9.41 -4.37 -10.17
C PHE A 495 8.43 -3.70 -9.22
N THR A 496 8.90 -2.61 -8.61
CA THR A 496 8.11 -1.75 -7.73
C THR A 496 8.09 -0.35 -8.34
N PRO A 497 6.92 0.17 -8.76
CA PRO A 497 6.84 1.50 -9.35
C PRO A 497 7.11 2.59 -8.31
N ALA A 498 7.60 3.74 -8.79
CA ALA A 498 7.68 4.93 -7.96
C ALA A 498 6.31 5.28 -7.35
N GLY A 499 6.32 5.66 -6.08
CA GLY A 499 5.14 5.98 -5.32
C GLY A 499 4.54 4.81 -4.56
N THR A 500 4.93 3.56 -4.81
CA THR A 500 4.47 2.43 -3.99
C THR A 500 4.90 2.64 -2.55
N ALA A 501 3.99 2.46 -1.61
CA ALA A 501 4.35 2.43 -0.21
C ALA A 501 4.83 1.03 0.18
N GLU A 502 6.01 0.97 0.79
CA GLU A 502 6.46 -0.22 1.52
C GLU A 502 5.65 -0.36 2.80
N THR A 503 5.34 0.77 3.44
CA THR A 503 4.44 0.84 4.60
C THR A 503 3.80 2.23 4.71
N ILE A 504 2.55 2.26 5.19
CA ILE A 504 1.79 3.48 5.48
C ILE A 504 1.18 3.35 6.87
N GLY A 505 1.48 4.33 7.73
CA GLY A 505 0.90 4.44 9.05
C GLY A 505 1.35 3.36 10.01
N GLU A 506 2.45 2.66 9.77
CA GLU A 506 2.96 1.65 10.71
C GLU A 506 3.33 2.31 12.05
N VAL A 507 3.01 1.59 13.13
CA VAL A 507 3.23 2.08 14.49
C VAL A 507 4.60 1.65 14.99
N GLN A 508 5.40 2.65 15.38
CA GLN A 508 6.68 2.49 16.04
C GLN A 508 6.69 3.27 17.36
N PHE A 509 7.72 3.08 18.16
CA PHE A 509 7.80 3.59 19.53
C PHE A 509 9.10 4.35 19.74
N ASN A 510 9.11 5.34 20.61
CA ASN A 510 10.38 5.82 21.15
C ASN A 510 10.94 4.84 22.18
N GLU A 511 12.22 5.00 22.54
CA GLU A 511 12.89 4.09 23.49
C GLU A 511 12.15 3.93 24.83
N THR A 512 11.54 5.02 25.31
CA THR A 512 10.79 5.02 26.58
C THR A 512 9.54 4.15 26.47
N ALA A 513 8.71 4.38 25.45
CA ALA A 513 7.50 3.59 25.21
C ALA A 513 7.84 2.12 24.96
N PHE A 514 8.89 1.85 24.17
CA PHE A 514 9.33 0.48 23.91
C PHE A 514 9.79 -0.24 25.19
N THR A 515 10.56 0.45 26.04
CA THR A 515 10.98 -0.09 27.35
C THR A 515 9.77 -0.41 28.24
N ASP A 516 8.73 0.41 28.22
CA ASP A 516 7.49 0.14 28.98
C ASP A 516 6.78 -1.12 28.48
N ILE A 517 6.74 -1.34 27.16
CA ILE A 517 6.21 -2.58 26.56
C ILE A 517 7.01 -3.79 27.03
N GLN A 518 8.34 -3.73 26.94
CA GLN A 518 9.22 -4.82 27.36
C GLN A 518 9.02 -5.16 28.84
N ASN A 519 8.92 -4.15 29.72
CA ASN A 519 8.69 -4.39 31.15
C ASN A 519 7.30 -4.97 31.46
N GLY A 520 6.31 -4.74 30.60
CA GLY A 520 4.93 -5.19 30.78
C GLY A 520 4.65 -6.59 30.21
N SER A 521 5.47 -7.06 29.28
CA SER A 521 5.29 -8.29 28.53
C SER A 521 6.07 -9.46 29.14
N SER A 522 5.56 -10.69 29.03
CA SER A 522 6.27 -11.88 29.48
C SER A 522 7.22 -12.51 28.45
N VAL A 523 7.28 -11.99 27.22
CA VAL A 523 8.20 -12.50 26.17
C VAL A 523 9.57 -11.79 26.21
N TYR A 524 9.63 -10.64 26.87
CA TYR A 524 10.85 -9.88 27.19
C TYR A 524 11.29 -10.14 28.64
#